data_AF-A0A8C1VJZ3-F1
#
_entry.id   AF-A0A8C1VJZ3-F1
#
_cell.length_a   1.000
_cell.length_b   1.000
_cell.length_c   1.000
_cell.angle_alpha   90.00
_cell.angle_beta   90.00
_cell.angle_gamma   90.00
#
_symmetry.space_group_name_H-M   'P 1'
#
loop_
_entity.id
_entity.type
_entity.pdbx_description
1 polymer ?
#
loop_
_entity_poly.entity_id
_entity_poly.type
_entity_poly.pdbx_seq_one_letter_code
_entity_poly.pdbx_strand_id
1 'polypeptide(L)'
;YEAPNMQNKKCGKATWTVIFEDSVDKDALHSLKPLQSPPPPPSFKVVQRKQRIVCLILDVSGSMEGSRILQQQQAATHFLRNIIEDQARVGIVALSTFASTLSPLTTIDSDTARENLIKSLPKVASGLTKMCLGLSQGLQDSGDAFGYEIIFLTDGEATDNIAGCAPSAIQSGAIIHTLCSLLLNAVYYSMQKCAMLKTSNQLMDAFASLTLSTGDYINEPVQLESVGARTSDWFNGTVSVDQTVGNKTSFVIIYEISFPSVYIQSPSGSVYTQTNMSHDVSQKTVTLNIPGTTEPGDWKYSIQTTILQALTLTVTSQAAQADVPPITVKTHMNQQFSDGTKPMIVFAEVSQSYRPVINADVWATLEDPSFTGADAFQDDGIYFRYFIKMVNGRSSLKVRVKNQDGQTRFAVVSLISILVQLNHPKPPVFEEPLDVGNFTRTDIGESFEVKLSGTAPPNFPPNRITDLSAVIQEDTVLLNWTAPGEDLDQGTAKSYEIRWSFDLKMLRFNFSNGYSVNTTAVSPQKARSVEQHSFNLNITIQNGTTLFFAVQSEDKQNAKSETSNIAQASKILPGPKPSGISNPDMNLTGLVISLCVVTMLIYLMSALIVNPNNKISSQLIKTIISLIFILFNFLI
;
A
#
# COMPACT_ATOMS: atom_id res chain seq x y z
N TYR A 1 1.96 -5.77 29.16
CA TYR A 1 1.57 -5.78 27.73
C TYR A 1 1.94 -7.12 27.11
N GLU A 2 1.33 -8.20 27.60
CA GLU A 2 1.63 -9.58 27.16
C GLU A 2 0.70 -10.04 26.02
N ALA A 3 -0.41 -9.34 25.80
CA ALA A 3 -1.28 -9.60 24.66
C ALA A 3 -0.52 -9.34 23.35
N PRO A 4 -0.48 -10.30 22.41
CA PRO A 4 0.25 -10.19 21.15
C PRO A 4 -0.52 -9.34 20.12
N ASN A 5 -0.92 -8.13 20.51
CA ASN A 5 -1.54 -7.18 19.60
C ASN A 5 -0.49 -6.35 18.86
N MET A 6 -0.87 -5.78 17.71
CA MET A 6 0.05 -5.02 16.84
C MET A 6 0.69 -3.83 17.55
N GLN A 7 -0.07 -3.10 18.38
CA GLN A 7 0.43 -1.96 19.15
C GLN A 7 1.58 -2.37 20.06
N ASN A 8 1.40 -3.45 20.83
CA ASN A 8 2.40 -3.97 21.74
C ASN A 8 3.65 -4.46 20.99
N LYS A 9 3.46 -5.09 19.82
CA LYS A 9 4.55 -5.58 18.97
C LYS A 9 5.40 -4.42 18.43
N LYS A 10 4.78 -3.36 17.90
CA LYS A 10 5.47 -2.23 17.28
C LYS A 10 6.01 -1.21 18.28
N CYS A 11 5.18 -0.75 19.21
CA CYS A 11 5.50 0.39 20.08
C CYS A 11 6.11 -0.01 21.42
N GLY A 12 6.17 -1.31 21.75
CA GLY A 12 6.70 -1.77 23.03
C GLY A 12 5.94 -1.26 24.27
N LYS A 13 4.75 -0.68 24.07
CA LYS A 13 3.86 -0.10 25.08
C LYS A 13 2.44 -0.60 24.88
N ALA A 14 1.68 -0.72 25.97
CA ALA A 14 0.26 -1.06 25.91
C ALA A 14 -0.55 0.04 25.21
N THR A 15 -1.55 -0.33 24.40
CA THR A 15 -2.53 0.62 23.84
C THR A 15 -3.13 1.51 24.94
N TRP A 16 -3.45 0.93 26.09
CA TRP A 16 -3.99 1.66 27.24
C TRP A 16 -3.02 2.73 27.77
N THR A 17 -1.74 2.39 27.93
CA THR A 17 -0.69 3.34 28.32
C THR A 17 -0.62 4.50 27.33
N VAL A 18 -0.62 4.20 26.02
CA VAL A 18 -0.58 5.26 25.01
C VAL A 18 -1.81 6.17 25.09
N ILE A 19 -3.01 5.61 25.24
CA ILE A 19 -4.25 6.38 25.36
C ILE A 19 -4.25 7.24 26.64
N PHE A 20 -3.89 6.68 27.79
CA PHE A 20 -4.04 7.35 29.09
C PHE A 20 -2.86 8.21 29.51
N GLU A 21 -1.66 7.96 28.99
CA GLU A 21 -0.44 8.66 29.45
C GLU A 21 0.20 9.50 28.35
N ASP A 22 0.11 9.06 27.09
CA ASP A 22 0.81 9.69 25.96
C ASP A 22 -0.13 10.47 25.01
N SER A 23 -1.45 10.36 25.14
CA SER A 23 -2.41 11.04 24.26
C SER A 23 -2.63 12.51 24.63
N VAL A 24 -3.12 13.29 23.67
CA VAL A 24 -3.53 14.69 23.89
C VAL A 24 -4.67 14.82 24.89
N ASP A 25 -5.44 13.75 25.11
CA ASP A 25 -6.59 13.71 26.00
C ASP A 25 -6.27 13.15 27.39
N LYS A 26 -5.00 12.83 27.69
CA LYS A 26 -4.59 12.18 28.95
C LYS A 26 -5.17 12.84 30.21
N ASP A 27 -5.12 14.17 30.29
CA ASP A 27 -5.56 14.93 31.45
C ASP A 27 -7.09 14.85 31.60
N ALA A 28 -7.81 14.86 30.47
CA ALA A 28 -9.26 14.67 30.45
C ALA A 28 -9.64 13.24 30.85
N LEU A 29 -8.92 12.24 30.34
CA LEU A 29 -9.13 10.81 30.61
C LEU A 29 -8.97 10.44 32.09
N HIS A 30 -8.11 11.15 32.84
CA HIS A 30 -8.00 10.97 34.29
C HIS A 30 -9.22 11.45 35.08
N SER A 31 -10.03 12.34 34.51
CA SER A 31 -11.22 12.94 35.15
C SER A 31 -12.55 12.44 34.60
N LEU A 32 -12.51 11.73 33.47
CA LEU A 32 -13.69 11.17 32.82
C LEU A 32 -14.32 10.08 33.69
N LYS A 33 -15.56 10.33 34.11
CA LYS A 33 -16.38 9.32 34.80
C LYS A 33 -16.98 8.37 33.75
N PRO A 34 -17.03 7.05 34.02
CA PRO A 34 -17.75 6.12 33.17
C PRO A 34 -19.19 6.59 32.93
N LEU A 35 -19.67 6.50 31.69
CA LEU A 35 -21.06 6.77 31.37
C LEU A 35 -21.97 5.87 32.22
N GLN A 36 -22.89 6.48 32.97
CA GLN A 36 -23.81 5.73 33.84
C GLN A 36 -24.92 5.01 33.07
N SER A 37 -25.08 5.32 31.78
CA SER A 37 -26.00 4.63 30.88
C SER A 37 -25.33 4.46 29.51
N PRO A 38 -25.74 3.47 28.72
CA PRO A 38 -25.28 3.35 27.33
C PRO A 38 -25.52 4.66 26.57
N PRO A 39 -24.59 5.08 25.69
CA PRO A 39 -24.82 6.22 24.83
C PRO A 39 -26.06 5.97 23.95
N PRO A 40 -26.80 7.02 23.57
CA PRO A 40 -27.91 6.86 22.64
C PRO A 40 -27.42 6.20 21.33
N PRO A 41 -28.27 5.43 20.65
CA PRO A 41 -27.91 4.84 19.35
C PRO A 41 -27.39 5.94 18.41
N PRO A 42 -26.26 5.72 17.71
CA PRO A 42 -25.72 6.70 16.78
C PRO A 42 -26.74 6.98 15.68
N SER A 43 -27.00 8.27 15.41
CA SER A 43 -27.78 8.68 14.24
C SER A 43 -26.83 8.95 13.08
N PHE A 44 -27.01 8.22 11.99
CA PHE A 44 -26.25 8.43 10.76
C PHE A 44 -27.10 9.24 9.79
N LYS A 45 -26.56 10.36 9.31
CA LYS A 45 -27.10 11.07 8.15
C LYS A 45 -26.24 10.72 6.94
N VAL A 46 -26.77 9.89 6.06
CA VAL A 46 -26.13 9.63 4.77
C VAL A 46 -26.33 10.85 3.89
N VAL A 47 -25.22 11.43 3.42
CA VAL A 47 -25.22 12.56 2.49
C VAL A 47 -24.52 12.12 1.22
N GLN A 48 -25.09 12.48 0.07
CA GLN A 48 -24.48 12.27 -1.24
C GLN A 48 -24.08 13.61 -1.82
N ARG A 49 -22.86 13.71 -2.32
CA ARG A 49 -22.41 14.91 -3.02
C ARG A 49 -23.25 15.09 -4.28
N LYS A 50 -23.65 16.33 -4.57
CA LYS A 50 -24.22 16.70 -5.87
C LYS A 50 -23.10 16.71 -6.94
N GLN A 51 -23.46 17.09 -8.16
CA GLN A 51 -22.56 17.37 -9.27
C GLN A 51 -21.32 18.17 -8.83
N ARG A 52 -20.11 17.70 -9.16
CA ARG A 52 -18.85 18.39 -8.86
C ARG A 52 -18.77 19.69 -9.64
N ILE A 53 -18.37 20.76 -8.96
CA ILE A 53 -18.19 22.09 -9.53
C ILE A 53 -16.73 22.49 -9.32
N VAL A 54 -16.02 22.76 -10.42
CA VAL A 54 -14.59 23.10 -10.40
C VAL A 54 -14.39 24.44 -11.11
N CYS A 55 -13.69 25.37 -10.48
CA CYS A 55 -13.21 26.59 -11.11
C CYS A 55 -11.68 26.50 -11.31
N LEU A 56 -11.24 26.48 -12.56
CA LEU A 56 -9.83 26.62 -12.91
C LEU A 56 -9.46 28.10 -12.89
N ILE A 57 -8.61 28.49 -11.96
CA ILE A 57 -8.03 29.84 -11.88
C ILE A 57 -6.59 29.74 -12.39
N LEU A 58 -6.32 30.32 -13.55
CA LEU A 58 -5.07 30.16 -14.29
C LEU A 58 -4.29 31.46 -14.35
N ASP A 59 -3.05 31.43 -13.87
CA ASP A 59 -2.11 32.54 -13.96
C ASP A 59 -1.63 32.76 -15.40
N VAL A 60 -1.81 33.99 -15.85
CA VAL A 60 -1.36 34.48 -17.16
C VAL A 60 -0.52 35.74 -17.00
N SER A 61 0.10 35.95 -15.85
CA SER A 61 1.06 37.03 -15.59
C SER A 61 2.30 36.94 -16.49
N GLY A 62 3.06 38.02 -16.63
CA GLY A 62 4.25 38.04 -17.50
C GLY A 62 5.30 36.97 -17.17
N SER A 63 5.38 36.53 -15.91
CA SER A 63 6.30 35.46 -15.49
C SER A 63 5.89 34.06 -15.95
N MET A 64 4.68 33.91 -16.49
CA MET A 64 4.20 32.67 -17.12
C MET A 64 4.60 32.57 -18.61
N GLU A 65 5.26 33.57 -19.19
CA GLU A 65 5.67 33.55 -20.59
C GLU A 65 6.60 32.37 -20.92
N GLY A 66 6.57 31.92 -22.18
CA GLY A 66 7.43 30.85 -22.67
C GLY A 66 6.90 29.46 -22.31
N SER A 67 7.74 28.62 -21.70
CA SER A 67 7.41 27.21 -21.44
C SER A 67 6.36 27.03 -20.35
N ARG A 68 6.21 27.98 -19.42
CA ARG A 68 5.30 27.86 -18.27
C ARG A 68 3.83 27.89 -18.67
N ILE A 69 3.41 28.86 -19.48
CA ILE A 69 2.02 28.92 -19.99
C ILE A 69 1.70 27.72 -20.88
N LEU A 70 2.68 27.22 -21.63
CA LEU A 70 2.53 25.99 -22.42
C LEU A 70 2.30 24.78 -21.51
N GLN A 71 3.09 24.62 -20.45
CA GLN A 71 2.91 23.56 -19.46
C GLN A 71 1.55 23.67 -18.75
N GLN A 72 1.13 24.88 -18.37
CA GLN A 72 -0.20 25.15 -17.82
C GLN A 72 -1.30 24.66 -18.78
N GLN A 73 -1.20 24.97 -20.07
CA GLN A 73 -2.15 24.48 -21.07
C GLN A 73 -2.14 22.97 -21.18
N GLN A 74 -0.97 22.34 -21.30
CA GLN A 74 -0.84 20.89 -21.43
C GLN A 74 -1.51 20.17 -20.25
N ALA A 75 -1.26 20.64 -19.03
CA ALA A 75 -1.82 20.03 -17.83
C ALA A 75 -3.31 20.30 -17.65
N ALA A 76 -3.77 21.52 -17.93
CA ALA A 76 -5.19 21.83 -17.93
C ALA A 76 -5.95 21.05 -19.03
N THR A 77 -5.37 20.89 -20.21
CA THR A 77 -5.91 20.04 -21.28
C THR A 77 -6.03 18.60 -20.80
N HIS A 78 -4.99 18.04 -20.18
CA HIS A 78 -5.04 16.68 -19.66
C HIS A 78 -6.12 16.51 -18.58
N PHE A 79 -6.24 17.46 -17.66
CA PHE A 79 -7.28 17.47 -16.65
C PHE A 79 -8.68 17.47 -17.28
N LEU A 80 -8.94 18.43 -18.18
CA LEU A 80 -10.23 18.59 -18.86
C LEU A 80 -10.60 17.42 -19.77
N ARG A 81 -9.62 16.75 -20.36
CA ARG A 81 -9.85 15.66 -21.31
C ARG A 81 -9.96 14.29 -20.62
N ASN A 82 -9.08 14.02 -19.66
CA ASN A 82 -8.84 12.66 -19.18
C ASN A 82 -9.13 12.46 -17.68
N ILE A 83 -9.21 13.53 -16.88
CA ILE A 83 -9.29 13.42 -15.42
C ILE A 83 -10.66 13.82 -14.88
N ILE A 84 -11.17 15.00 -15.28
CA ILE A 84 -12.45 15.48 -14.79
C ILE A 84 -13.59 14.57 -15.27
N GLU A 85 -14.47 14.18 -14.36
CA GLU A 85 -15.56 13.25 -14.63
C GLU A 85 -16.65 13.85 -15.54
N ASP A 86 -17.40 12.98 -16.22
CA ASP A 86 -18.58 13.38 -16.97
C ASP A 86 -19.63 13.98 -16.01
N GLN A 87 -20.43 14.90 -16.52
CA GLN A 87 -21.37 15.72 -15.75
C GLN A 87 -20.71 16.69 -14.76
N ALA A 88 -19.39 16.76 -14.56
CA ALA A 88 -18.82 17.86 -13.79
C ALA A 88 -19.11 19.22 -14.44
N ARG A 89 -19.21 20.30 -13.65
CA ARG A 89 -19.32 21.68 -14.16
C ARG A 89 -17.99 22.38 -13.98
N VAL A 90 -17.43 22.91 -15.07
CA VAL A 90 -16.12 23.57 -15.05
C VAL A 90 -16.22 25.01 -15.51
N GLY A 91 -15.67 25.93 -14.72
CA GLY A 91 -15.42 27.32 -15.08
C GLY A 91 -13.93 27.57 -15.27
N ILE A 92 -13.58 28.54 -16.13
CA ILE A 92 -12.18 28.92 -16.37
C ILE A 92 -12.06 30.42 -16.19
N VAL A 93 -11.17 30.83 -15.28
CA VAL A 93 -10.81 32.21 -14.99
C VAL A 93 -9.32 32.38 -15.26
N ALA A 94 -8.95 33.42 -16.00
CA ALA A 94 -7.56 33.86 -16.10
C ALA A 94 -7.31 35.04 -15.17
N LEU A 95 -6.14 35.05 -14.52
CA LEU A 95 -5.69 36.16 -13.69
C LEU A 95 -4.37 36.73 -14.21
N SER A 96 -4.28 38.05 -14.24
CA SER A 96 -3.03 38.79 -14.35
C SER A 96 -3.14 40.11 -13.59
N THR A 97 -3.01 41.27 -14.27
CA THR A 97 -3.36 42.58 -13.72
C THR A 97 -4.85 42.69 -13.43
N PHE A 98 -5.67 41.97 -14.21
CA PHE A 98 -7.12 41.85 -14.05
C PHE A 98 -7.49 40.37 -13.99
N ALA A 99 -8.67 40.06 -13.44
CA ALA A 99 -9.26 38.73 -13.52
C ALA A 99 -10.39 38.74 -14.56
N SER A 100 -10.50 37.66 -15.35
CA SER A 100 -11.56 37.53 -16.35
C SER A 100 -11.98 36.08 -16.52
N THR A 101 -13.29 35.86 -16.64
CA THR A 101 -13.89 34.57 -16.94
C THR A 101 -13.68 34.25 -18.42
N LEU A 102 -12.87 33.24 -18.72
CA LEU A 102 -12.65 32.74 -20.08
C LEU A 102 -13.73 31.75 -20.50
N SER A 103 -14.27 31.01 -19.53
CA SER A 103 -15.42 30.13 -19.74
C SER A 103 -16.33 30.17 -18.51
N PRO A 104 -17.63 30.44 -18.67
CA PRO A 104 -18.58 30.27 -17.57
C PRO A 104 -18.69 28.78 -17.20
N LEU A 105 -19.32 28.50 -16.06
CA LEU A 105 -19.59 27.13 -15.59
C LEU A 105 -20.31 26.31 -16.67
N THR A 106 -19.55 25.43 -17.32
CA THR A 106 -19.99 24.59 -18.43
C THR A 106 -20.05 23.14 -17.97
N THR A 107 -21.18 22.47 -18.22
CA THR A 107 -21.34 21.05 -17.90
C THR A 107 -20.59 20.20 -18.93
N ILE A 108 -19.87 19.18 -18.45
CA ILE A 108 -19.18 18.21 -19.30
C ILE A 108 -20.14 17.09 -19.67
N ASP A 109 -20.97 17.32 -20.68
CA ASP A 109 -21.95 16.35 -21.19
C ASP A 109 -21.49 15.59 -22.44
N SER A 110 -20.36 15.99 -23.02
CA SER A 110 -19.85 15.48 -24.29
C SER A 110 -18.37 15.79 -24.49
N ASP A 111 -17.71 15.05 -25.38
CA ASP A 111 -16.34 15.36 -25.80
C ASP A 111 -16.26 16.76 -26.45
N THR A 112 -17.32 17.20 -27.13
CA THR A 112 -17.40 18.56 -27.68
C THR A 112 -17.36 19.61 -26.58
N ALA A 113 -18.05 19.39 -25.45
CA ALA A 113 -17.96 20.30 -24.30
C ALA A 113 -16.54 20.37 -23.73
N ARG A 114 -15.84 19.22 -23.64
CA ARG A 114 -14.41 19.16 -23.24
C ARG A 114 -13.53 19.98 -24.20
N GLU A 115 -13.69 19.78 -25.51
CA GLU A 115 -12.92 20.53 -26.52
C GLU A 115 -13.18 22.04 -26.47
N ASN A 116 -14.42 22.45 -26.20
CA ASN A 116 -14.75 23.87 -26.08
C ASN A 116 -14.08 24.50 -24.86
N LEU A 117 -14.05 23.81 -23.71
CA LEU A 117 -13.30 24.25 -22.53
C LEU A 117 -11.79 24.33 -22.82
N ILE A 118 -11.23 23.34 -23.51
CA ILE A 118 -9.80 23.31 -23.89
C ILE A 118 -9.45 24.49 -24.81
N LYS A 119 -10.32 24.83 -25.77
CA LYS A 119 -10.12 25.97 -26.67
C LYS A 119 -10.13 27.32 -25.93
N SER A 120 -10.82 27.40 -24.79
CA SER A 120 -10.86 28.59 -23.94
C SER A 120 -9.63 28.74 -23.04
N LEU A 121 -8.69 27.79 -23.02
CA LEU A 121 -7.47 27.91 -22.22
C LEU A 121 -6.60 29.09 -22.70
N PRO A 122 -6.00 29.85 -21.77
CA PRO A 122 -5.26 31.06 -22.11
C PRO A 122 -3.96 30.74 -22.85
N LYS A 123 -3.66 31.57 -23.88
CA LYS A 123 -2.50 31.39 -24.77
C LYS A 123 -1.37 32.37 -24.60
N VAL A 124 -1.64 33.50 -23.95
CA VAL A 124 -0.70 34.62 -23.85
C VAL A 124 -0.56 34.99 -22.39
N ALA A 125 0.68 35.24 -21.99
CA ALA A 125 1.07 35.64 -20.65
C ALA A 125 1.49 37.11 -20.68
N SER A 126 0.91 37.95 -19.83
CA SER A 126 1.28 39.37 -19.67
C SER A 126 0.71 39.95 -18.39
N GLY A 127 1.28 41.06 -17.92
CA GLY A 127 0.77 41.81 -16.77
C GLY A 127 1.29 41.29 -15.43
N LEU A 128 0.68 41.80 -14.35
CA LEU A 128 1.03 41.48 -12.97
C LEU A 128 0.35 40.18 -12.52
N THR A 129 0.58 39.77 -11.27
CA THR A 129 -0.02 38.57 -10.67
C THR A 129 -0.97 38.98 -9.55
N LYS A 130 -2.23 39.34 -9.87
CA LYS A 130 -3.23 39.78 -8.87
C LYS A 130 -4.07 38.57 -8.40
N MET A 131 -3.53 37.83 -7.44
CA MET A 131 -4.13 36.57 -6.97
C MET A 131 -5.49 36.79 -6.28
N CYS A 132 -5.67 37.88 -5.54
CA CYS A 132 -6.94 38.16 -4.86
C CYS A 132 -8.06 38.49 -5.84
N LEU A 133 -7.75 39.14 -6.97
CA LEU A 133 -8.73 39.37 -8.03
C LEU A 133 -9.17 38.06 -8.67
N GLY A 134 -8.21 37.19 -9.00
CA GLY A 134 -8.49 35.86 -9.55
C GLY A 134 -9.36 35.04 -8.60
N LEU A 135 -9.01 35.00 -7.32
CA LEU A 135 -9.75 34.28 -6.28
C LEU A 135 -11.17 34.83 -6.12
N SER A 136 -11.32 36.15 -6.05
CA SER A 136 -12.65 36.79 -5.91
C SER A 136 -13.54 36.50 -7.12
N GLN A 137 -12.98 36.56 -8.34
CA GLN A 137 -13.72 36.23 -9.57
C GLN A 137 -14.14 34.76 -9.58
N GLY A 138 -13.24 33.83 -9.25
CA GLY A 138 -13.57 32.40 -9.21
C GLY A 138 -14.63 32.05 -8.17
N LEU A 139 -14.60 32.69 -6.99
CA LEU A 139 -15.63 32.56 -5.96
C LEU A 139 -16.98 33.10 -6.47
N GLN A 140 -16.98 34.25 -7.15
CA GLN A 140 -18.19 34.83 -7.73
C GLN A 140 -18.80 33.95 -8.82
N ASP A 141 -17.98 33.44 -9.74
CA ASP A 141 -18.40 32.62 -10.88
C ASP A 141 -18.92 31.24 -10.43
N SER A 142 -18.47 30.77 -9.26
CA SER A 142 -18.91 29.51 -8.65
C SER A 142 -20.33 29.59 -8.06
N GLY A 143 -20.82 30.80 -7.73
CA GLY A 143 -22.13 31.04 -7.11
C GLY A 143 -22.29 30.46 -5.70
N ASP A 144 -23.53 30.38 -5.19
CA ASP A 144 -23.89 29.85 -3.86
C ASP A 144 -23.84 28.30 -3.77
N ALA A 145 -23.05 27.65 -4.62
CA ALA A 145 -22.90 26.21 -4.57
C ALA A 145 -22.20 25.80 -3.26
N PHE A 146 -22.77 24.89 -2.48
CA PHE A 146 -22.05 24.31 -1.34
C PHE A 146 -21.07 23.23 -1.85
N GLY A 147 -19.79 23.37 -1.50
CA GLY A 147 -18.74 22.38 -1.79
C GLY A 147 -18.18 22.42 -3.21
N TYR A 148 -17.98 23.61 -3.78
CA TYR A 148 -17.22 23.79 -5.02
C TYR A 148 -15.70 23.77 -4.75
N GLU A 149 -14.95 23.43 -5.80
CA GLU A 149 -13.50 23.34 -5.80
C GLU A 149 -12.89 24.43 -6.66
N ILE A 150 -11.80 25.00 -6.17
CA ILE A 150 -10.94 25.90 -6.93
C ILE A 150 -9.62 25.20 -7.16
N ILE A 151 -9.20 25.11 -8.42
CA ILE A 151 -7.84 24.71 -8.79
C ILE A 151 -7.13 25.98 -9.25
N PHE A 152 -6.26 26.49 -8.39
CA PHE A 152 -5.55 27.75 -8.59
C PHE A 152 -4.11 27.46 -9.02
N LEU A 153 -3.75 27.78 -10.25
CA LEU A 153 -2.38 27.62 -10.76
C LEU A 153 -1.69 28.97 -10.86
N THR A 154 -0.47 29.07 -10.31
CA THR A 154 0.38 30.28 -10.36
C THR A 154 1.85 29.92 -10.21
N ASP A 155 2.76 30.76 -10.68
CA ASP A 155 4.19 30.60 -10.40
C ASP A 155 4.63 31.25 -9.07
N GLY A 156 3.70 31.86 -8.31
CA GLY A 156 3.82 32.04 -6.86
C GLY A 156 4.20 33.41 -6.34
N GLU A 157 4.33 34.43 -7.19
CA GLU A 157 4.65 35.80 -6.74
C GLU A 157 3.44 36.73 -6.84
N ALA A 158 2.60 36.76 -5.80
CA ALA A 158 1.50 37.71 -5.75
C ALA A 158 2.01 39.16 -5.74
N THR A 159 1.40 39.98 -6.58
CA THR A 159 1.61 41.43 -6.62
C THR A 159 0.54 42.21 -5.86
N ASP A 160 -0.36 41.50 -5.18
CA ASP A 160 -1.39 42.00 -4.28
C ASP A 160 -1.34 41.32 -2.90
N ASN A 161 -2.11 41.86 -1.96
CA ASN A 161 -2.09 41.39 -0.58
C ASN A 161 -3.03 40.20 -0.38
N ILE A 162 -2.49 38.98 -0.49
CA ILE A 162 -3.22 37.72 -0.26
C ILE A 162 -3.95 37.70 1.09
N ALA A 163 -3.36 38.29 2.14
CA ALA A 163 -3.95 38.32 3.47
C ALA A 163 -5.30 39.07 3.50
N GLY A 164 -5.56 39.94 2.50
CA GLY A 164 -6.83 40.65 2.36
C GLY A 164 -7.98 39.80 1.82
N CYS A 165 -7.71 38.75 1.03
CA CYS A 165 -8.76 37.92 0.42
C CYS A 165 -8.82 36.49 0.97
N ALA A 166 -7.75 35.99 1.61
CA ALA A 166 -7.72 34.66 2.18
C ALA A 166 -8.84 34.40 3.22
N PRO A 167 -9.19 35.32 4.14
CA PRO A 167 -10.28 35.09 5.08
C PRO A 167 -11.63 34.85 4.41
N SER A 168 -11.96 35.61 3.37
CA SER A 168 -13.20 35.46 2.61
C SER A 168 -13.26 34.12 1.87
N ALA A 169 -12.12 33.68 1.33
CA ALA A 169 -12.01 32.40 0.65
C ALA A 169 -12.11 31.20 1.62
N ILE A 170 -11.67 31.36 2.87
CA ILE A 170 -11.85 30.35 3.93
C ILE A 170 -13.32 30.32 4.37
N GLN A 171 -13.93 31.50 4.55
CA GLN A 171 -15.34 31.62 4.97
C GLN A 171 -16.32 31.10 3.91
N SER A 172 -15.94 31.07 2.63
CA SER A 172 -16.81 30.55 1.58
C SER A 172 -17.02 29.04 1.64
N GLY A 173 -16.20 28.30 2.39
CA GLY A 173 -16.25 26.84 2.45
C GLY A 173 -15.77 26.14 1.17
N ALA A 174 -15.11 26.87 0.27
CA ALA A 174 -14.51 26.31 -0.94
C ALA A 174 -13.31 25.41 -0.61
N ILE A 175 -13.16 24.32 -1.34
CA ILE A 175 -11.91 23.53 -1.32
C ILE A 175 -10.96 24.17 -2.32
N ILE A 176 -9.77 24.61 -1.87
CA ILE A 176 -8.81 25.30 -2.73
C ILE A 176 -7.57 24.43 -2.88
N HIS A 177 -7.36 23.92 -4.09
CA HIS A 177 -6.11 23.31 -4.51
C HIS A 177 -5.25 24.40 -5.14
N THR A 178 -4.01 24.60 -4.70
CA THR A 178 -3.11 25.55 -5.39
C THR A 178 -1.84 24.89 -5.87
N LEU A 179 -1.59 25.01 -7.17
CA LEU A 179 -0.47 24.44 -7.89
C LEU A 179 0.55 25.55 -8.11
N CYS A 180 1.76 25.40 -7.56
CA CYS A 180 2.72 26.51 -7.52
C CYS A 180 4.19 26.06 -7.57
N SER A 181 5.02 26.84 -8.25
CA SER A 181 6.47 26.62 -8.36
C SER A 181 7.29 27.22 -7.22
N LEU A 182 6.74 28.13 -6.42
CA LEU A 182 7.44 28.82 -5.31
C LEU A 182 6.71 28.69 -3.98
N LEU A 183 7.46 28.91 -2.89
CA LEU A 183 6.95 28.90 -1.52
C LEU A 183 5.97 30.04 -1.30
N LEU A 184 4.67 29.75 -1.43
CA LEU A 184 3.62 30.64 -0.97
C LEU A 184 3.61 30.61 0.57
N ASN A 185 4.31 31.54 1.21
CA ASN A 185 4.34 31.67 2.67
C ASN A 185 2.97 32.03 3.29
N ALA A 186 1.95 32.34 2.48
CA ALA A 186 0.79 33.11 2.92
C ALA A 186 -0.58 32.39 2.93
N VAL A 187 -0.69 31.12 2.50
CA VAL A 187 -2.00 30.42 2.48
C VAL A 187 -1.89 29.04 3.12
N TYR A 188 -1.58 29.03 4.42
CA TYR A 188 -1.47 27.81 5.23
C TYR A 188 -2.83 27.22 5.66
N TYR A 189 -3.97 27.84 5.29
CA TYR A 189 -5.24 27.62 6.00
C TYR A 189 -6.36 26.89 5.22
N SER A 190 -6.16 26.49 3.96
CA SER A 190 -7.15 25.66 3.24
C SER A 190 -6.59 24.85 2.05
N MET A 191 -5.27 24.83 1.87
CA MET A 191 -4.65 24.21 0.69
C MET A 191 -4.47 22.70 0.87
N GLN A 192 -5.16 21.90 0.06
CA GLN A 192 -5.12 20.43 0.20
C GLN A 192 -3.97 19.76 -0.59
N LYS A 193 -3.51 20.34 -1.71
CA LYS A 193 -2.37 19.83 -2.50
C LYS A 193 -1.61 20.98 -3.17
N CYS A 194 -0.27 20.95 -3.13
CA CYS A 194 0.59 21.93 -3.81
C CYS A 194 1.82 21.29 -4.46
N ALA A 195 1.79 21.07 -5.78
CA ALA A 195 2.89 20.44 -6.49
C ALA A 195 3.91 21.47 -7.01
N MET A 196 5.20 21.21 -6.77
CA MET A 196 6.33 21.96 -7.34
C MET A 196 6.56 21.59 -8.81
N LEU A 197 6.88 22.59 -9.62
CA LEU A 197 6.99 22.48 -11.08
C LEU A 197 8.47 22.55 -11.53
N LYS A 198 9.25 21.49 -11.32
CA LYS A 198 10.67 21.43 -11.75
C LYS A 198 10.90 20.53 -12.97
N THR A 199 10.10 19.48 -13.15
CA THR A 199 10.19 18.55 -14.30
C THR A 199 8.91 18.58 -15.13
N SER A 200 9.01 18.19 -16.41
CA SER A 200 7.94 18.37 -17.40
C SER A 200 6.67 17.56 -17.12
N ASN A 201 6.72 16.47 -16.34
CA ASN A 201 5.52 15.70 -15.97
C ASN A 201 4.94 16.04 -14.59
N GLN A 202 5.62 16.82 -13.75
CA GLN A 202 5.10 17.13 -12.41
C GLN A 202 3.81 17.91 -12.42
N LEU A 203 3.65 18.84 -13.38
CA LEU A 203 2.40 19.58 -13.46
C LEU A 203 1.24 18.69 -13.88
N MET A 204 1.48 17.80 -14.85
CA MET A 204 0.52 16.79 -15.29
C MET A 204 0.14 15.88 -14.12
N ASP A 205 1.13 15.41 -13.37
CA ASP A 205 0.96 14.59 -12.18
C ASP A 205 0.16 15.34 -11.11
N ALA A 206 0.43 16.63 -10.91
CA ALA A 206 -0.32 17.45 -9.98
C ALA A 206 -1.80 17.50 -10.31
N PHE A 207 -2.15 17.76 -11.58
CA PHE A 207 -3.54 17.76 -12.03
C PHE A 207 -4.17 16.37 -11.99
N ALA A 208 -3.43 15.32 -12.33
CA ALA A 208 -3.91 13.95 -12.23
C ALA A 208 -4.18 13.51 -10.78
N SER A 209 -3.50 14.11 -9.80
CA SER A 209 -3.78 13.91 -8.38
C SER A 209 -5.07 14.58 -7.89
N LEU A 210 -5.69 15.47 -8.69
CA LEU A 210 -6.93 16.19 -8.35
C LEU A 210 -8.18 15.39 -8.74
N THR A 211 -8.07 14.07 -8.71
CA THR A 211 -9.19 13.14 -8.78
C THR A 211 -9.94 13.12 -7.47
N LEU A 212 -11.26 12.97 -7.55
CA LEU A 212 -12.11 12.76 -6.38
C LEU A 212 -12.97 11.55 -6.63
N SER A 213 -12.92 10.61 -5.70
CA SER A 213 -13.76 9.44 -5.79
C SER A 213 -15.21 9.84 -5.56
N THR A 214 -16.05 9.54 -6.54
CA THR A 214 -17.51 9.71 -6.47
C THR A 214 -18.18 8.49 -5.86
N GLY A 215 -17.41 7.41 -5.66
CA GLY A 215 -17.91 6.08 -5.31
C GLY A 215 -18.37 5.27 -6.53
N ASP A 216 -18.50 5.91 -7.70
CA ASP A 216 -18.68 5.25 -8.99
C ASP A 216 -17.32 5.06 -9.66
N TYR A 217 -16.67 3.95 -9.34
CA TYR A 217 -15.35 3.60 -9.87
C TYR A 217 -15.33 3.35 -11.38
N ILE A 218 -16.48 3.21 -12.03
CA ILE A 218 -16.56 2.87 -13.46
C ILE A 218 -15.97 4.00 -14.31
N ASN A 219 -16.33 5.24 -13.94
CA ASN A 219 -15.97 6.44 -14.68
C ASN A 219 -14.76 7.16 -14.08
N GLU A 220 -14.25 6.68 -12.94
CA GLU A 220 -13.08 7.26 -12.30
C GLU A 220 -11.81 6.98 -13.14
N PRO A 221 -11.00 8.02 -13.42
CA PRO A 221 -9.76 7.84 -14.13
C PRO A 221 -8.75 7.10 -13.25
N VAL A 222 -8.09 6.11 -13.84
CA VAL A 222 -7.01 5.34 -13.25
C VAL A 222 -5.74 5.65 -14.02
N GLN A 223 -4.74 6.20 -13.33
CA GLN A 223 -3.44 6.46 -13.94
C GLN A 223 -2.59 5.19 -13.91
N LEU A 224 -2.24 4.71 -15.10
CA LEU A 224 -1.44 3.50 -15.26
C LEU A 224 0.04 3.84 -15.20
N GLU A 225 0.45 4.96 -15.80
CA GLU A 225 1.85 5.35 -15.91
C GLU A 225 2.02 6.88 -15.93
N SER A 226 3.07 7.39 -15.30
CA SER A 226 3.62 8.72 -15.59
C SER A 226 5.12 8.78 -15.43
N VAL A 227 5.78 8.93 -16.56
CA VAL A 227 7.24 8.93 -16.68
C VAL A 227 7.70 10.11 -17.53
N GLY A 228 8.91 10.58 -17.25
CA GLY A 228 9.54 11.63 -18.02
C GLY A 228 11.06 11.48 -17.97
N ALA A 229 11.71 11.90 -19.05
CA ALA A 229 13.16 11.87 -19.16
C ALA A 229 13.65 13.00 -20.08
N ARG A 230 14.87 13.47 -19.83
CA ARG A 230 15.60 14.32 -20.78
C ARG A 230 16.58 13.44 -21.53
N THR A 231 16.38 13.31 -22.85
CA THR A 231 17.21 12.42 -23.68
C THR A 231 17.37 13.01 -25.08
N SER A 232 18.46 12.62 -25.75
CA SER A 232 18.72 12.87 -27.17
C SER A 232 18.69 11.57 -27.99
N ASP A 233 18.10 10.52 -27.41
CA ASP A 233 18.01 9.17 -27.95
C ASP A 233 16.63 8.58 -27.61
N TRP A 234 16.51 7.25 -27.60
CA TRP A 234 15.29 6.53 -27.26
C TRP A 234 14.78 6.79 -25.82
N PHE A 235 13.49 7.06 -25.72
CA PHE A 235 12.70 7.04 -24.50
C PHE A 235 11.69 5.88 -24.58
N ASN A 236 12.03 4.77 -23.94
CA ASN A 236 11.33 3.50 -24.07
C ASN A 236 10.81 3.01 -22.72
N GLY A 237 9.79 2.16 -22.76
CA GLY A 237 9.34 1.42 -21.58
C GLY A 237 8.08 0.62 -21.85
N THR A 238 7.48 0.16 -20.76
CA THR A 238 6.33 -0.74 -20.79
C THR A 238 5.34 -0.37 -19.71
N VAL A 239 4.07 -0.29 -20.10
CA VAL A 239 2.91 -0.13 -19.23
C VAL A 239 2.04 -1.37 -19.34
N SER A 240 1.70 -1.99 -18.21
CA SER A 240 0.84 -3.18 -18.21
C SER A 240 -0.60 -2.77 -17.94
N VAL A 241 -1.50 -3.20 -18.82
CA VAL A 241 -2.96 -3.02 -18.70
C VAL A 241 -3.54 -4.36 -18.26
N ASP A 242 -4.13 -4.44 -17.09
CA ASP A 242 -4.78 -5.66 -16.61
C ASP A 242 -6.27 -5.69 -17.00
N GLN A 243 -6.94 -6.81 -16.75
CA GLN A 243 -8.33 -7.03 -17.15
C GLN A 243 -9.35 -6.08 -16.49
N THR A 244 -8.98 -5.39 -15.41
CA THR A 244 -9.90 -4.50 -14.67
C THR A 244 -9.98 -3.10 -15.26
N VAL A 245 -9.03 -2.73 -16.14
CA VAL A 245 -8.96 -1.42 -16.80
C VAL A 245 -8.87 -1.60 -18.31
N GLY A 246 -9.28 -0.58 -19.06
CA GLY A 246 -9.12 -0.61 -20.52
C GLY A 246 -10.07 0.32 -21.26
N ASN A 247 -11.11 0.83 -20.60
CA ASN A 247 -11.96 1.85 -21.22
C ASN A 247 -11.27 3.21 -21.19
N LYS A 248 -11.60 4.06 -22.18
CA LYS A 248 -11.04 5.40 -22.40
C LYS A 248 -9.51 5.46 -22.21
N THR A 249 -8.78 4.43 -22.65
CA THR A 249 -7.33 4.42 -22.51
C THR A 249 -6.69 5.44 -23.44
N SER A 250 -5.85 6.30 -22.88
CA SER A 250 -5.16 7.36 -23.60
C SER A 250 -3.67 7.38 -23.26
N PHE A 251 -2.83 7.43 -24.28
CA PHE A 251 -1.40 7.69 -24.16
C PHE A 251 -1.16 9.13 -24.58
N VAL A 252 -0.71 9.96 -23.64
CA VAL A 252 -0.40 11.37 -23.85
C VAL A 252 1.11 11.56 -23.77
N ILE A 253 1.71 11.95 -24.89
CA ILE A 253 3.14 12.23 -25.01
C ILE A 253 3.32 13.75 -25.14
N ILE A 254 4.18 14.33 -24.31
CA ILE A 254 4.56 15.74 -24.40
C ILE A 254 6.05 15.84 -24.74
N TYR A 255 6.38 16.75 -25.64
CA TYR A 255 7.77 17.04 -26.03
C TYR A 255 8.11 18.52 -25.87
N GLU A 256 9.38 18.82 -25.60
CA GLU A 256 9.82 20.19 -25.30
C GLU A 256 10.18 21.01 -26.54
N ILE A 257 10.91 20.43 -27.51
CA ILE A 257 11.55 21.21 -28.58
C ILE A 257 11.08 20.74 -29.96
N SER A 258 11.31 19.47 -30.30
CA SER A 258 11.03 18.92 -31.64
C SER A 258 10.10 17.72 -31.56
N PHE A 259 9.21 17.60 -32.55
CA PHE A 259 8.26 16.49 -32.63
C PHE A 259 9.02 15.15 -32.78
N PRO A 260 8.88 14.22 -31.82
CA PRO A 260 9.62 12.95 -31.84
C PRO A 260 8.92 11.90 -32.73
N SER A 261 9.65 10.84 -33.08
CA SER A 261 9.03 9.65 -33.67
C SER A 261 8.42 8.79 -32.57
N VAL A 262 7.14 8.46 -32.66
CA VAL A 262 6.40 7.75 -31.61
C VAL A 262 5.88 6.41 -32.14
N TYR A 263 6.22 5.34 -31.43
CA TYR A 263 5.75 3.99 -31.69
C TYR A 263 5.15 3.42 -30.41
N ILE A 264 3.92 2.92 -30.47
CA ILE A 264 3.28 2.21 -29.37
C ILE A 264 2.85 0.83 -29.90
N GLN A 265 3.27 -0.24 -29.24
CA GLN A 265 2.97 -1.61 -29.63
C GLN A 265 2.02 -2.26 -28.62
N SER A 266 0.92 -2.82 -29.10
CA SER A 266 -0.03 -3.61 -28.31
C SER A 266 0.54 -4.99 -27.93
N PRO A 267 -0.04 -5.67 -26.94
CA PRO A 267 0.34 -7.04 -26.58
C PRO A 267 0.24 -8.03 -27.75
N SER A 268 -0.79 -7.91 -28.60
CA SER A 268 -0.96 -8.67 -29.84
C SER A 268 0.06 -8.34 -30.94
N GLY A 269 0.86 -7.28 -30.77
CA GLY A 269 1.91 -6.87 -31.70
C GLY A 269 1.50 -5.80 -32.72
N SER A 270 0.29 -5.25 -32.63
CA SER A 270 -0.15 -4.12 -33.47
C SER A 270 0.65 -2.87 -33.12
N VAL A 271 1.17 -2.16 -34.12
CA VAL A 271 1.99 -0.96 -33.93
C VAL A 271 1.21 0.28 -34.34
N TYR A 272 1.03 1.19 -33.38
CA TYR A 272 0.46 2.51 -33.56
C TYR A 272 1.58 3.51 -33.79
N THR A 273 1.42 4.29 -34.86
CA THR A 273 2.36 5.34 -35.26
C THR A 273 1.63 6.68 -35.36
N GLN A 274 2.30 7.71 -35.87
CA GLN A 274 1.74 9.05 -36.01
C GLN A 274 0.41 9.08 -36.80
N THR A 275 0.18 8.14 -37.73
CA THR A 275 -1.07 8.06 -38.49
C THR A 275 -2.29 7.72 -37.62
N ASN A 276 -2.07 7.15 -36.44
CA ASN A 276 -3.12 6.75 -35.50
C ASN A 276 -3.29 7.77 -34.35
N MET A 277 -2.48 8.83 -34.33
CA MET A 277 -2.37 9.76 -33.21
C MET A 277 -2.86 11.14 -33.62
N SER A 278 -3.46 11.87 -32.68
CA SER A 278 -3.68 13.31 -32.83
C SER A 278 -2.45 14.07 -32.37
N HIS A 279 -2.07 15.10 -33.12
CA HIS A 279 -0.91 15.93 -32.82
C HIS A 279 -1.33 17.40 -32.71
N ASP A 280 -1.24 17.95 -31.51
CA ASP A 280 -1.36 19.38 -31.28
C ASP A 280 0.04 20.00 -31.29
N VAL A 281 0.39 20.61 -32.43
CA VAL A 281 1.68 21.29 -32.62
C VAL A 281 1.84 22.47 -31.66
N SER A 282 0.75 23.18 -31.35
CA SER A 282 0.77 24.37 -30.49
C SER A 282 1.00 24.01 -29.03
N GLN A 283 0.40 22.92 -28.58
CA GLN A 283 0.59 22.37 -27.24
C GLN A 283 1.79 21.42 -27.14
N LYS A 284 2.45 21.06 -28.25
CA LYS A 284 3.52 20.04 -28.30
C LYS A 284 3.10 18.72 -27.66
N THR A 285 1.87 18.31 -27.95
CA THR A 285 1.23 17.12 -27.36
C THR A 285 0.81 16.15 -28.45
N VAL A 286 1.11 14.87 -28.25
CA VAL A 286 0.69 13.77 -29.11
C VAL A 286 -0.21 12.87 -28.28
N THR A 287 -1.40 12.55 -28.79
CA THR A 287 -2.36 11.70 -28.08
C THR A 287 -2.75 10.50 -28.93
N LEU A 288 -2.62 9.31 -28.35
CA LEU A 288 -3.20 8.08 -28.88
C LEU A 288 -4.38 7.69 -27.97
N ASN A 289 -5.59 7.68 -28.53
CA ASN A 289 -6.75 7.12 -27.85
C ASN A 289 -7.02 5.72 -28.40
N ILE A 290 -7.09 4.73 -27.53
CA ILE A 290 -7.42 3.36 -27.93
C ILE A 290 -8.94 3.25 -28.04
N PRO A 291 -9.50 2.84 -29.20
CA PRO A 291 -10.93 2.67 -29.36
C PRO A 291 -11.44 1.45 -28.59
N GLY A 292 -12.57 1.61 -27.90
CA GLY A 292 -13.20 0.53 -27.14
C GLY A 292 -12.44 0.17 -25.85
N THR A 293 -12.48 -1.10 -25.49
CA THR A 293 -11.73 -1.64 -24.35
C THR A 293 -10.35 -2.10 -24.80
N THR A 294 -9.32 -1.51 -24.22
CA THR A 294 -7.92 -1.80 -24.51
C THR A 294 -7.55 -3.24 -24.20
N GLU A 295 -6.75 -3.84 -25.08
CA GLU A 295 -6.23 -5.20 -24.91
C GLU A 295 -5.40 -5.32 -23.61
N PRO A 296 -5.74 -6.26 -22.71
CA PRO A 296 -4.93 -6.54 -21.54
C PRO A 296 -3.55 -7.10 -21.92
N GLY A 297 -2.52 -6.67 -21.20
CA GLY A 297 -1.14 -7.11 -21.37
C GLY A 297 -0.13 -5.96 -21.34
N ASP A 298 1.09 -6.26 -21.71
CA ASP A 298 2.20 -5.32 -21.70
C ASP A 298 2.26 -4.50 -23.01
N TRP A 299 1.93 -3.22 -22.90
CA TRP A 299 2.05 -2.26 -24.00
C TRP A 299 3.44 -1.60 -23.98
N LYS A 300 4.14 -1.67 -25.11
CA LYS A 300 5.49 -1.11 -25.25
C LYS A 300 5.44 0.23 -25.95
N TYR A 301 6.06 1.25 -25.37
CA TYR A 301 6.24 2.53 -26.04
C TYR A 301 7.71 2.73 -26.39
N SER A 302 7.96 3.34 -27.54
CA SER A 302 9.29 3.69 -28.01
C SER A 302 9.23 5.04 -28.71
N ILE A 303 9.88 6.03 -28.09
CA ILE A 303 9.84 7.42 -28.55
C ILE A 303 11.27 7.83 -28.89
N GLN A 304 11.52 8.17 -30.15
CA GLN A 304 12.85 8.55 -30.62
C GLN A 304 12.94 10.07 -30.83
N THR A 305 13.97 10.68 -30.27
CA THR A 305 14.38 12.06 -30.54
C THR A 305 15.84 12.08 -30.98
N THR A 306 16.20 13.03 -31.85
CA THR A 306 17.59 13.26 -32.28
C THR A 306 18.25 14.45 -31.59
N ILE A 307 17.47 15.21 -30.82
CA ILE A 307 17.93 16.36 -30.04
C ILE A 307 17.69 16.11 -28.55
N LEU A 308 18.55 16.68 -27.72
CA LEU A 308 18.37 16.66 -26.27
C LEU A 308 17.14 17.48 -25.90
N GLN A 309 16.08 16.80 -25.45
CA GLN A 309 14.85 17.46 -25.03
C GLN A 309 14.15 16.66 -23.93
N ALA A 310 13.28 17.32 -23.17
CA ALA A 310 12.37 16.63 -22.26
C ALA A 310 11.24 15.94 -23.02
N LEU A 311 10.97 14.69 -22.66
CA LEU A 311 9.85 13.88 -23.11
C LEU A 311 9.10 13.35 -21.90
N THR A 312 7.77 13.33 -21.98
CA THR A 312 6.93 12.67 -20.98
C THR A 312 5.91 11.75 -21.63
N LEU A 313 5.52 10.73 -20.89
CA LEU A 313 4.41 9.86 -21.23
C LEU A 313 3.50 9.73 -20.00
N THR A 314 2.22 10.01 -20.19
CA THR A 314 1.16 9.75 -19.22
C THR A 314 0.15 8.81 -19.84
N VAL A 315 -0.17 7.73 -19.13
CA VAL A 315 -1.18 6.75 -19.57
C VAL A 315 -2.30 6.70 -18.54
N THR A 316 -3.51 7.00 -18.99
CA THR A 316 -4.73 6.96 -18.18
C THR A 316 -5.72 5.98 -18.78
N SER A 317 -6.53 5.35 -17.95
CA SER A 317 -7.63 4.47 -18.36
C SER A 317 -8.78 4.54 -17.35
N GLN A 318 -9.84 3.80 -17.58
CA GLN A 318 -11.00 3.64 -16.70
C GLN A 318 -11.31 2.16 -16.55
N ALA A 319 -12.21 1.83 -15.62
CA ALA A 319 -12.64 0.46 -15.40
C ALA A 319 -13.14 -0.18 -16.71
N ALA A 320 -12.67 -1.39 -17.00
CA ALA A 320 -13.10 -2.14 -18.18
C ALA A 320 -14.56 -2.59 -18.05
N GLN A 321 -15.00 -2.91 -16.83
CA GLN A 321 -16.30 -3.49 -16.53
C GLN A 321 -16.93 -2.83 -15.31
N ALA A 322 -18.26 -2.85 -15.26
CA ALA A 322 -19.06 -2.15 -14.25
C ALA A 322 -19.10 -2.85 -12.88
N ASP A 323 -18.79 -4.14 -12.85
CA ASP A 323 -18.89 -5.04 -11.71
C ASP A 323 -17.52 -5.42 -11.12
N VAL A 324 -16.43 -5.12 -11.84
CA VAL A 324 -15.06 -5.40 -11.41
C VAL A 324 -14.32 -4.09 -11.19
N PRO A 325 -14.15 -3.63 -9.94
CA PRO A 325 -13.41 -2.40 -9.67
C PRO A 325 -11.94 -2.55 -10.03
N PRO A 326 -11.28 -1.48 -10.51
CA PRO A 326 -9.86 -1.48 -10.77
C PRO A 326 -9.01 -1.79 -9.54
N ILE A 327 -7.83 -2.38 -9.75
CA ILE A 327 -6.75 -2.24 -8.76
C ILE A 327 -6.42 -0.75 -8.64
N THR A 328 -6.31 -0.26 -7.41
CA THR A 328 -5.98 1.13 -7.10
C THR A 328 -4.75 1.21 -6.21
N VAL A 329 -4.05 2.34 -6.30
CA VAL A 329 -2.96 2.69 -5.40
C VAL A 329 -3.36 3.99 -4.72
N LYS A 330 -3.21 4.05 -3.40
CA LYS A 330 -3.39 5.28 -2.62
C LYS A 330 -2.13 5.57 -1.85
N THR A 331 -1.57 6.75 -2.03
CA THR A 331 -0.32 7.13 -1.38
C THR A 331 -0.46 8.38 -0.52
N HIS A 332 0.21 8.35 0.63
CA HIS A 332 0.25 9.48 1.56
C HIS A 332 1.56 9.48 2.35
N MET A 333 1.90 10.64 2.93
CA MET A 333 3.00 10.79 3.87
C MET A 333 2.47 10.75 5.31
N ASN A 334 3.30 10.38 6.27
CA ASN A 334 2.93 10.47 7.69
C ASN A 334 2.68 11.92 8.18
N GLN A 335 3.26 12.91 7.48
CA GLN A 335 3.15 14.32 7.82
C GLN A 335 3.44 15.20 6.58
N GLN A 336 2.86 16.40 6.55
CA GLN A 336 3.03 17.37 5.45
C GLN A 336 4.17 18.38 5.69
N PHE A 337 4.75 18.40 6.89
CA PHE A 337 5.86 19.26 7.27
C PHE A 337 6.92 18.45 8.02
N SER A 338 8.20 18.73 7.77
CA SER A 338 9.32 18.15 8.51
C SER A 338 10.37 19.21 8.85
N ASP A 339 10.81 19.25 10.10
CA ASP A 339 11.98 20.00 10.54
C ASP A 339 13.28 19.19 10.46
N GLY A 340 13.19 17.95 9.96
CA GLY A 340 14.28 16.98 9.89
C GLY A 340 14.52 16.20 11.18
N THR A 341 13.88 16.53 12.32
CA THR A 341 14.14 15.86 13.60
C THR A 341 13.61 14.44 13.67
N LYS A 342 12.57 14.15 12.87
CA LYS A 342 11.94 12.83 12.74
C LYS A 342 11.99 12.38 11.28
N PRO A 343 12.09 11.06 11.04
CA PRO A 343 12.05 10.56 9.67
C PRO A 343 10.65 10.73 9.08
N MET A 344 10.59 10.95 7.77
CA MET A 344 9.33 10.93 7.04
C MET A 344 9.04 9.51 6.57
N ILE A 345 7.77 9.15 6.45
CA ILE A 345 7.33 7.83 6.03
C ILE A 345 6.39 7.98 4.86
N VAL A 346 6.72 7.29 3.77
CA VAL A 346 5.88 7.14 2.58
C VAL A 346 5.01 5.91 2.79
N PHE A 347 3.70 6.03 2.60
CA PHE A 347 2.77 4.91 2.57
C PHE A 347 2.17 4.75 1.17
N ALA A 348 1.97 3.51 0.74
CA ALA A 348 1.27 3.16 -0.48
C ALA A 348 0.36 1.97 -0.22
N GLU A 349 -0.94 2.17 -0.24
CA GLU A 349 -1.94 1.11 -0.15
C GLU A 349 -2.29 0.63 -1.56
N VAL A 350 -2.08 -0.66 -1.84
CA VAL A 350 -2.42 -1.31 -3.11
C VAL A 350 -3.56 -2.28 -2.85
N SER A 351 -4.71 -2.02 -3.46
CA SER A 351 -5.91 -2.81 -3.20
C SER A 351 -6.85 -2.82 -4.40
N GLN A 352 -7.64 -3.89 -4.50
CA GLN A 352 -8.81 -3.95 -5.37
C GLN A 352 -10.05 -4.03 -4.49
N SER A 353 -10.84 -2.95 -4.44
CA SER A 353 -11.93 -2.81 -3.47
C SER A 353 -11.40 -3.02 -2.03
N TYR A 354 -11.90 -4.02 -1.31
CA TYR A 354 -11.46 -4.35 0.06
C TYR A 354 -10.37 -5.44 0.11
N ARG A 355 -9.90 -5.92 -1.04
CA ARG A 355 -8.87 -6.97 -1.13
C ARG A 355 -7.49 -6.36 -1.27
N PRO A 356 -6.59 -6.51 -0.29
CA PRO A 356 -5.22 -6.03 -0.42
C PRO A 356 -4.44 -6.80 -1.48
N VAL A 357 -3.54 -6.08 -2.17
CA VAL A 357 -2.64 -6.63 -3.18
C VAL A 357 -1.23 -6.66 -2.62
N ILE A 358 -0.69 -7.87 -2.47
CA ILE A 358 0.56 -8.15 -1.75
C ILE A 358 1.61 -8.69 -2.72
N ASN A 359 2.89 -8.60 -2.37
CA ASN A 359 4.02 -8.96 -3.24
C ASN A 359 4.02 -8.18 -4.58
N ALA A 360 3.68 -6.89 -4.53
CA ALA A 360 3.82 -5.97 -5.65
C ALA A 360 5.16 -5.21 -5.54
N ASP A 361 5.74 -4.86 -6.69
CA ASP A 361 6.89 -3.97 -6.72
C ASP A 361 6.41 -2.52 -6.63
N VAL A 362 6.76 -1.85 -5.53
CA VAL A 362 6.38 -0.46 -5.26
C VAL A 362 7.61 0.43 -5.33
N TRP A 363 7.55 1.50 -6.12
CA TRP A 363 8.58 2.54 -6.17
C TRP A 363 7.99 3.89 -5.78
N ALA A 364 8.59 4.55 -4.79
CA ALA A 364 8.32 5.93 -4.45
C ALA A 364 9.43 6.82 -5.03
N THR A 365 9.05 7.85 -5.77
CA THR A 365 9.97 8.85 -6.31
C THR A 365 9.66 10.19 -5.66
N LEU A 366 10.70 10.79 -5.07
CA LEU A 366 10.70 12.12 -4.50
C LEU A 366 11.83 12.92 -5.16
N GLU A 367 11.52 13.68 -6.21
CA GLU A 367 12.44 14.59 -6.94
C GLU A 367 13.94 14.18 -6.90
N ASP A 368 14.26 13.01 -7.48
CA ASP A 368 15.58 12.34 -7.51
C ASP A 368 16.21 12.06 -6.12
N PRO A 369 16.18 10.82 -5.58
CA PRO A 369 16.18 9.51 -6.24
C PRO A 369 14.89 8.69 -6.05
N SER A 370 14.78 7.61 -6.82
CA SER A 370 13.70 6.61 -6.65
C SER A 370 14.06 5.59 -5.57
N PHE A 371 13.08 5.24 -4.73
CA PHE A 371 13.23 4.27 -3.65
C PHE A 371 12.21 3.14 -3.82
N THR A 372 12.65 1.89 -3.67
CA THR A 372 11.78 0.70 -3.65
C THR A 372 11.09 0.53 -2.28
N GLY A 373 9.76 0.61 -2.22
CA GLY A 373 8.97 0.23 -1.07
C GLY A 373 9.00 -1.27 -0.82
N ALA A 374 8.77 -1.69 0.42
CA ALA A 374 8.44 -3.07 0.76
C ALA A 374 7.13 -3.05 1.55
N ASP A 375 6.45 -4.20 1.59
CA ASP A 375 5.19 -4.33 2.32
C ASP A 375 5.42 -4.00 3.81
N ALA A 376 4.63 -3.06 4.33
CA ALA A 376 4.74 -2.50 5.69
C ALA A 376 4.42 -3.52 6.77
N PHE A 377 3.43 -4.33 6.45
CA PHE A 377 2.97 -5.45 7.23
C PHE A 377 2.72 -6.55 6.23
N GLN A 378 3.34 -7.71 6.47
CA GLN A 378 3.13 -8.85 5.62
C GLN A 378 1.63 -9.11 5.42
N ASP A 379 1.23 -9.12 4.15
CA ASP A 379 -0.07 -9.52 3.66
C ASP A 379 -1.23 -8.55 3.92
N ASP A 380 -0.97 -7.24 4.07
CA ASP A 380 -2.03 -6.23 4.21
C ASP A 380 -2.11 -5.21 3.06
N GLY A 381 -1.22 -5.33 2.07
CA GLY A 381 -1.20 -4.51 0.86
C GLY A 381 -0.84 -3.04 1.11
N ILE A 382 -0.34 -2.70 2.30
CA ILE A 382 0.16 -1.37 2.63
C ILE A 382 1.67 -1.44 2.59
N TYR A 383 2.32 -0.71 1.70
CA TYR A 383 3.77 -0.63 1.59
C TYR A 383 4.25 0.64 2.28
N PHE A 384 5.38 0.59 3.00
CA PHE A 384 6.03 1.83 3.47
C PHE A 384 7.54 1.85 3.26
N ARG A 385 8.08 3.06 3.32
CA ARG A 385 9.51 3.28 3.44
C ARG A 385 9.82 4.56 4.19
N TYR A 386 10.92 4.55 4.94
CA TYR A 386 11.44 5.78 5.53
C TYR A 386 12.13 6.62 4.48
N PHE A 387 11.82 7.91 4.47
CA PHE A 387 12.51 8.95 3.71
C PHE A 387 13.38 9.75 4.68
N ILE A 388 14.68 9.49 4.66
CA ILE A 388 15.66 10.11 5.58
C ILE A 388 16.57 11.13 4.90
N LYS A 389 16.71 11.09 3.56
CA LYS A 389 17.53 12.03 2.80
C LYS A 389 16.73 13.28 2.47
N MET A 390 16.53 14.12 3.48
CA MET A 390 15.72 15.33 3.36
C MET A 390 16.58 16.52 2.92
N VAL A 391 16.04 17.33 2.02
CA VAL A 391 16.61 18.61 1.59
C VAL A 391 15.61 19.72 1.83
N ASN A 392 16.09 20.92 2.16
CA ASN A 392 15.22 22.07 2.35
C ASN A 392 14.39 22.36 1.11
N GLY A 393 13.10 22.63 1.32
CA GLY A 393 12.15 22.95 0.27
C GLY A 393 10.96 22.00 0.25
N ARG A 394 10.11 22.17 -0.77
CA ARG A 394 8.93 21.35 -1.00
C ARG A 394 9.23 20.24 -1.99
N SER A 395 8.77 19.04 -1.70
CA SER A 395 8.89 17.87 -2.57
C SER A 395 7.50 17.27 -2.84
N SER A 396 7.34 16.64 -4.00
CA SER A 396 6.13 15.89 -4.37
C SER A 396 6.39 14.39 -4.31
N LEU A 397 5.39 13.63 -3.86
CA LEU A 397 5.45 12.18 -3.82
C LEU A 397 4.76 11.60 -5.05
N LYS A 398 5.45 10.73 -5.77
CA LYS A 398 4.84 9.84 -6.76
C LYS A 398 5.13 8.41 -6.38
N VAL A 399 4.10 7.56 -6.41
CA VAL A 399 4.24 6.13 -6.24
C VAL A 399 3.85 5.42 -7.52
N ARG A 400 4.71 4.52 -7.97
CA ARG A 400 4.46 3.60 -9.07
C ARG A 400 4.44 2.18 -8.52
N VAL A 401 3.49 1.39 -8.95
CA VAL A 401 3.32 -0.01 -8.55
C VAL A 401 3.25 -0.87 -9.78
N LYS A 402 3.94 -2.00 -9.76
CA LYS A 402 3.86 -3.05 -10.78
C LYS A 402 3.69 -4.41 -10.17
N ASN A 403 3.17 -5.32 -10.97
CA ASN A 403 3.25 -6.75 -10.70
C ASN A 403 4.72 -7.20 -10.65
N GLN A 404 5.09 -8.00 -9.64
CA GLN A 404 6.42 -8.58 -9.48
C GLN A 404 6.49 -9.94 -10.21
N ASP A 405 6.63 -9.93 -11.55
CA ASP A 405 6.80 -11.13 -12.39
C ASP A 405 5.82 -12.29 -12.07
N GLY A 406 4.56 -11.97 -11.78
CA GLY A 406 3.52 -12.95 -11.47
C GLY A 406 3.54 -13.48 -10.03
N GLN A 407 4.31 -12.89 -9.13
CA GLN A 407 4.33 -13.22 -7.69
C GLN A 407 3.28 -12.46 -6.89
N THR A 408 2.71 -11.40 -7.44
CA THR A 408 1.69 -10.59 -6.77
C THR A 408 0.42 -11.42 -6.51
N ARG A 409 -0.16 -11.27 -5.31
CA ARG A 409 -1.33 -12.05 -4.84
C ARG A 409 -2.38 -11.13 -4.22
N PHE A 410 -3.61 -11.64 -4.10
CA PHE A 410 -4.58 -11.07 -3.17
C PHE A 410 -4.40 -11.68 -1.78
N ALA A 411 -4.49 -10.85 -0.75
CA ALA A 411 -4.62 -11.30 0.63
C ALA A 411 -6.10 -11.49 0.98
N VAL A 412 -6.49 -12.70 1.37
CA VAL A 412 -7.85 -13.04 1.80
C VAL A 412 -7.85 -13.37 3.28
N VAL A 413 -8.52 -12.52 4.07
CA VAL A 413 -8.73 -12.76 5.49
C VAL A 413 -10.00 -13.61 5.65
N SER A 414 -9.87 -14.80 6.24
CA SER A 414 -11.04 -15.62 6.57
C SER A 414 -11.92 -14.89 7.58
N LEU A 415 -13.13 -14.51 7.16
CA LEU A 415 -14.17 -13.95 8.01
C LEU A 415 -14.74 -15.06 8.91
N ILE A 416 -13.95 -15.54 9.87
CA ILE A 416 -14.45 -16.43 10.91
C ILE A 416 -15.41 -15.59 11.78
N SER A 417 -16.71 -15.82 11.57
CA SER A 417 -17.87 -15.50 12.42
C SER A 417 -17.73 -14.38 13.45
N ILE A 418 -18.61 -13.39 13.35
CA ILE A 418 -18.85 -12.20 14.19
C ILE A 418 -19.14 -12.55 15.67
N LEU A 419 -18.18 -13.16 16.34
CA LEU A 419 -18.08 -13.23 17.79
C LEU A 419 -16.78 -12.50 18.13
N VAL A 420 -16.91 -11.22 18.49
CA VAL A 420 -15.78 -10.41 18.96
C VAL A 420 -15.27 -11.02 20.27
N GLN A 421 -14.34 -11.96 20.17
CA GLN A 421 -13.56 -12.42 21.32
C GLN A 421 -12.38 -11.48 21.52
N LEU A 422 -12.24 -10.97 22.75
CA LEU A 422 -11.08 -10.18 23.16
C LEU A 422 -9.79 -11.00 22.97
N ASN A 423 -8.78 -10.39 22.33
CA ASN A 423 -7.44 -10.95 22.09
C ASN A 423 -7.40 -12.21 21.20
N HIS A 424 -8.31 -12.33 20.24
CA HIS A 424 -8.19 -13.39 19.23
C HIS A 424 -6.95 -13.18 18.35
N PRO A 425 -6.14 -14.22 18.04
CA PRO A 425 -5.02 -14.11 17.12
C PRO A 425 -5.47 -13.60 15.74
N LYS A 426 -4.59 -12.86 15.01
CA LYS A 426 -4.86 -12.47 13.61
C LYS A 426 -5.25 -13.74 12.84
N PRO A 427 -6.40 -13.77 12.14
CA PRO A 427 -6.79 -14.93 11.34
C PRO A 427 -5.69 -15.26 10.33
N PRO A 428 -5.50 -16.53 9.97
CA PRO A 428 -4.61 -16.87 8.87
C PRO A 428 -5.08 -16.13 7.61
N VAL A 429 -4.14 -15.45 6.96
CA VAL A 429 -4.34 -14.82 5.65
C VAL A 429 -4.05 -15.88 4.60
N PHE A 430 -4.97 -16.05 3.67
CA PHE A 430 -4.79 -16.93 2.51
C PHE A 430 -4.41 -16.09 1.31
N GLU A 431 -3.46 -16.59 0.52
CA GLU A 431 -3.06 -15.96 -0.73
C GLU A 431 -3.89 -16.52 -1.88
N GLU A 432 -4.50 -15.63 -2.66
CA GLU A 432 -5.15 -15.98 -3.94
C GLU A 432 -4.34 -15.44 -5.12
N PRO A 433 -4.28 -16.17 -6.24
CA PRO A 433 -3.62 -15.68 -7.45
C PRO A 433 -4.26 -14.39 -7.94
N LEU A 434 -3.41 -13.52 -8.51
CA LEU A 434 -3.88 -12.30 -9.15
C LEU A 434 -4.39 -12.63 -10.57
N ASP A 435 -5.64 -13.06 -10.69
CA ASP A 435 -6.22 -13.51 -11.96
C ASP A 435 -6.46 -12.40 -13.00
N VAL A 436 -6.13 -11.15 -12.67
CA VAL A 436 -6.33 -10.01 -13.58
C VAL A 436 -5.16 -9.77 -14.55
N GLY A 437 -4.02 -10.43 -14.34
CA GLY A 437 -2.80 -10.29 -15.14
C GLY A 437 -1.82 -9.22 -14.65
N ASN A 438 -0.85 -8.88 -15.50
CA ASN A 438 0.15 -7.85 -15.21
C ASN A 438 -0.51 -6.47 -15.16
N PHE A 439 -0.20 -5.68 -14.14
CA PHE A 439 -0.70 -4.31 -14.01
C PHE A 439 0.42 -3.34 -13.71
N THR A 440 0.26 -2.11 -14.17
CA THR A 440 0.94 -0.92 -13.65
C THR A 440 -0.11 0.03 -13.08
N ARG A 441 0.18 0.62 -11.92
CA ARG A 441 -0.56 1.75 -11.36
C ARG A 441 0.38 2.85 -10.93
N THR A 442 -0.06 4.08 -11.06
CA THR A 442 0.65 5.25 -10.57
C THR A 442 -0.32 6.08 -9.74
N ASP A 443 0.10 6.50 -8.56
CA ASP A 443 -0.63 7.47 -7.75
C ASP A 443 0.30 8.62 -7.35
N ILE A 444 -0.27 9.81 -7.26
CA ILE A 444 0.46 11.03 -6.93
C ILE A 444 -0.03 11.53 -5.58
N GLY A 445 0.86 11.37 -4.60
CA GLY A 445 0.61 11.71 -3.22
C GLY A 445 0.71 13.20 -2.96
N GLU A 446 0.56 13.53 -1.68
CA GLU A 446 0.67 14.91 -1.23
C GLU A 446 2.10 15.44 -1.33
N SER A 447 2.21 16.75 -1.49
CA SER A 447 3.46 17.47 -1.31
C SER A 447 3.75 17.71 0.16
N PHE A 448 5.02 17.72 0.54
CA PHE A 448 5.44 18.10 1.89
C PHE A 448 6.57 19.11 1.85
N GLU A 449 6.70 19.88 2.93
CA GLU A 449 7.72 20.91 3.10
C GLU A 449 8.75 20.48 4.15
N VAL A 450 10.03 20.60 3.82
CA VAL A 450 11.15 20.36 4.74
C VAL A 450 11.82 21.70 5.07
N LYS A 451 11.94 21.98 6.38
CA LYS A 451 12.71 23.10 6.95
C LYS A 451 13.69 22.60 7.99
N LEU A 452 14.86 22.18 7.54
CA LEU A 452 15.99 21.79 8.37
C LEU A 452 16.55 23.02 9.10
N SER A 453 16.80 22.87 10.41
CA SER A 453 17.53 23.85 11.21
C SER A 453 19.05 23.87 10.91
N GLY A 454 19.55 22.84 10.22
CA GLY A 454 20.96 22.68 9.82
C GLY A 454 21.11 22.28 8.35
N THR A 455 22.30 21.83 7.95
CA THR A 455 22.59 21.42 6.56
C THR A 455 22.11 20.01 6.22
N ALA A 456 21.81 19.18 7.22
CA ALA A 456 21.33 17.81 7.07
C ALA A 456 20.48 17.39 8.29
N PRO A 457 19.56 16.40 8.14
CA PRO A 457 18.88 15.77 9.27
C PRO A 457 19.88 15.04 10.20
N PRO A 458 19.50 14.77 11.46
CA PRO A 458 20.32 14.01 12.40
C PRO A 458 20.47 12.55 11.93
N ASN A 459 21.46 11.87 12.48
CA ASN A 459 21.63 10.44 12.30
C ASN A 459 20.42 9.67 12.86
N PHE A 460 19.84 8.77 12.07
CA PHE A 460 18.74 7.93 12.53
C PHE A 460 19.27 6.53 12.78
N PRO A 461 19.23 5.99 14.01
CA PRO A 461 19.76 4.66 14.28
C PRO A 461 19.01 3.57 13.47
N PRO A 462 19.57 2.35 13.39
CA PRO A 462 18.91 1.22 12.74
C PRO A 462 17.52 0.97 13.33
N ASN A 463 16.59 0.48 12.49
CA ASN A 463 15.24 0.16 12.97
C ASN A 463 15.25 -0.97 14.00
N ARG A 464 14.25 -0.91 14.88
CA ARG A 464 13.94 -2.00 15.81
C ARG A 464 13.55 -3.25 15.03
N ILE A 465 14.21 -4.37 15.31
CA ILE A 465 13.83 -5.70 14.79
C ILE A 465 12.53 -6.13 15.49
N THR A 466 11.51 -6.51 14.72
CA THR A 466 10.17 -6.85 15.28
C THR A 466 9.72 -8.29 15.03
N ASP A 467 10.50 -9.05 14.27
CA ASP A 467 10.24 -10.41 13.82
C ASP A 467 11.31 -11.41 14.27
N LEU A 468 12.13 -11.06 15.26
CA LEU A 468 13.11 -11.97 15.82
C LEU A 468 12.42 -13.25 16.30
N SER A 469 12.93 -14.38 15.85
CA SER A 469 12.48 -15.72 16.22
C SER A 469 13.67 -16.58 16.62
N ALA A 470 13.41 -17.55 17.48
CA ALA A 470 14.44 -18.43 18.04
C ALA A 470 13.93 -19.88 18.07
N VAL A 471 14.76 -20.81 17.60
CA VAL A 471 14.47 -22.24 17.63
C VAL A 471 15.68 -22.97 18.19
N ILE A 472 15.48 -23.77 19.23
CA ILE A 472 16.54 -24.64 19.75
C ILE A 472 16.66 -25.86 18.83
N GLN A 473 17.85 -26.06 18.28
CA GLN A 473 18.23 -27.21 17.47
C GLN A 473 19.36 -27.96 18.17
N GLU A 474 19.02 -29.10 18.77
CA GLU A 474 19.94 -29.89 19.59
C GLU A 474 20.55 -29.09 20.75
N ASP A 475 21.82 -28.68 20.61
CA ASP A 475 22.59 -27.88 21.57
C ASP A 475 22.91 -26.47 21.06
N THR A 476 22.34 -26.08 19.92
CA THR A 476 22.46 -24.75 19.32
C THR A 476 21.12 -24.04 19.27
N VAL A 477 21.15 -22.73 19.05
CA VAL A 477 19.95 -21.92 18.84
C VAL A 477 20.05 -21.26 17.49
N LEU A 478 19.09 -21.57 16.62
CA LEU A 478 18.87 -20.89 15.36
C LEU A 478 18.05 -19.62 15.62
N LEU A 479 18.63 -18.47 15.31
CA LEU A 479 17.96 -17.18 15.34
C LEU A 479 17.65 -16.74 13.91
N ASN A 480 16.47 -16.18 13.69
CA ASN A 480 16.01 -15.67 12.40
C ASN A 480 15.31 -14.31 12.56
N TRP A 481 15.66 -13.34 11.73
CA TRP A 481 15.08 -11.99 11.71
C TRP A 481 15.27 -11.30 10.37
N THR A 482 14.59 -10.17 10.16
CA THR A 482 14.83 -9.30 9.00
C THR A 482 15.92 -8.26 9.32
N ALA A 483 16.97 -8.19 8.49
CA ALA A 483 18.07 -7.23 8.66
C ALA A 483 17.56 -5.77 8.68
N PRO A 484 17.90 -4.96 9.71
CA PRO A 484 17.69 -3.52 9.66
C PRO A 484 18.74 -2.82 8.79
N GLY A 485 18.54 -1.52 8.55
CA GLY A 485 19.51 -0.69 7.84
C GLY A 485 20.65 -0.17 8.72
N GLU A 486 21.51 0.64 8.10
CA GLU A 486 22.41 1.54 8.80
C GLU A 486 21.59 2.67 9.44
N ASP A 487 20.74 3.30 8.62
CA ASP A 487 19.80 4.31 9.05
C ASP A 487 18.37 3.79 8.84
N LEU A 488 17.67 3.48 9.93
CA LEU A 488 16.33 2.88 9.89
C LEU A 488 16.28 1.61 9.02
N ASP A 489 15.70 1.68 7.82
CA ASP A 489 15.56 0.61 6.84
C ASP A 489 16.44 0.79 5.58
N GLN A 490 17.44 1.68 5.64
CA GLN A 490 18.33 1.99 4.54
C GLN A 490 19.79 1.63 4.85
N GLY A 491 20.50 1.08 3.86
CA GLY A 491 21.90 0.69 4.01
C GLY A 491 22.08 -0.68 4.68
N THR A 492 23.16 -0.82 5.43
CA THR A 492 23.57 -2.06 6.10
C THR A 492 24.07 -1.71 7.49
N ALA A 493 23.49 -2.33 8.53
CA ALA A 493 23.96 -2.17 9.90
C ALA A 493 25.45 -2.54 10.02
N LYS A 494 26.18 -1.92 10.94
CA LYS A 494 27.59 -2.22 11.21
C LYS A 494 27.76 -3.54 11.96
N SER A 495 26.94 -3.77 12.97
CA SER A 495 27.06 -4.94 13.86
C SER A 495 25.76 -5.23 14.61
N TYR A 496 25.66 -6.45 15.16
CA TYR A 496 24.59 -6.85 16.08
C TYR A 496 25.15 -7.12 17.48
N GLU A 497 24.45 -6.62 18.50
CA GLU A 497 24.58 -7.05 19.89
C GLU A 497 23.42 -8.00 20.19
N ILE A 498 23.72 -9.29 20.36
CA ILE A 498 22.72 -10.31 20.66
C ILE A 498 22.90 -10.74 22.12
N ARG A 499 21.80 -10.73 22.89
CA ARG A 499 21.81 -11.15 24.28
C ARG A 499 20.71 -12.13 24.60
N TRP A 500 20.96 -12.99 25.57
CA TRP A 500 20.02 -14.00 26.04
C TRP A 500 19.89 -14.02 27.57
N SER A 501 18.78 -14.56 28.07
CA SER A 501 18.54 -14.74 29.50
C SER A 501 17.50 -15.83 29.77
N PHE A 502 17.48 -16.35 30.99
CA PHE A 502 16.37 -17.17 31.50
C PHE A 502 15.19 -16.31 31.97
N ASP A 503 15.40 -15.00 32.16
CA ASP A 503 14.36 -14.05 32.58
C ASP A 503 14.01 -13.08 31.45
N LEU A 504 12.76 -13.17 30.98
CA LEU A 504 12.18 -12.26 29.99
C LEU A 504 12.24 -10.80 30.44
N LYS A 505 12.01 -10.50 31.72
CA LYS A 505 11.97 -9.12 32.23
C LYS A 505 13.34 -8.47 32.16
N MET A 506 14.41 -9.26 32.36
CA MET A 506 15.78 -8.78 32.26
C MET A 506 16.07 -8.20 30.87
N LEU A 507 15.81 -8.95 29.79
CA LEU A 507 16.05 -8.45 28.43
C LEU A 507 15.13 -7.29 28.06
N ARG A 508 13.92 -7.25 28.64
CA ARG A 508 12.91 -6.21 28.37
C ARG A 508 13.28 -4.85 28.95
N PHE A 509 13.74 -4.82 30.20
CA PHE A 509 13.98 -3.58 30.93
C PHE A 509 15.47 -3.24 31.08
N ASN A 510 16.34 -4.24 31.01
CA ASN A 510 17.78 -4.12 31.26
C ASN A 510 18.57 -5.00 30.27
N PHE A 511 18.44 -4.70 28.97
CA PHE A 511 19.11 -5.45 27.89
C PHE A 511 20.60 -5.70 28.19
N SER A 512 21.31 -4.68 28.69
CA SER A 512 22.73 -4.74 29.05
C SER A 512 23.10 -5.72 30.18
N ASN A 513 22.13 -6.30 30.88
CA ASN A 513 22.35 -7.32 31.91
C ASN A 513 22.24 -8.76 31.37
N GLY A 514 21.72 -8.94 30.15
CA GLY A 514 21.65 -10.26 29.52
C GLY A 514 23.03 -10.81 29.16
N TYR A 515 23.12 -12.14 29.02
CA TYR A 515 24.34 -12.81 28.60
C TYR A 515 24.62 -12.54 27.12
N SER A 516 25.83 -12.06 26.81
CA SER A 516 26.22 -11.73 25.44
C SER A 516 26.49 -12.98 24.61
N VAL A 517 26.03 -12.98 23.37
CA VAL A 517 26.38 -13.99 22.35
C VAL A 517 27.56 -13.46 21.53
N ASN A 518 28.50 -14.33 21.18
CA ASN A 518 29.60 -13.93 20.30
C ASN A 518 29.10 -13.72 18.86
N THR A 519 29.05 -12.46 18.42
CA THR A 519 28.62 -12.04 17.08
C THR A 519 29.76 -11.68 16.14
N THR A 520 31.02 -11.96 16.50
CA THR A 520 32.20 -11.58 15.69
C THR A 520 32.23 -12.18 14.28
N ALA A 521 31.58 -13.33 14.07
CA ALA A 521 31.46 -13.98 12.77
C ALA A 521 30.23 -13.53 11.96
N VAL A 522 29.35 -12.71 12.54
CA VAL A 522 28.12 -12.25 11.91
C VAL A 522 28.42 -10.96 11.15
N SER A 523 28.29 -11.01 9.82
CA SER A 523 28.30 -9.83 8.97
C SER A 523 26.86 -9.45 8.65
N PRO A 524 26.35 -8.31 9.16
CA PRO A 524 25.01 -7.85 8.79
C PRO A 524 24.87 -7.72 7.28
N GLN A 525 23.72 -8.16 6.78
CA GLN A 525 23.34 -8.06 5.39
C GLN A 525 22.64 -6.72 5.12
N LYS A 526 22.36 -6.47 3.84
CA LYS A 526 21.60 -5.28 3.43
C LYS A 526 20.21 -5.29 4.05
N ALA A 527 19.72 -4.12 4.45
CA ALA A 527 18.38 -3.98 5.01
C ALA A 527 17.32 -4.77 4.22
N ARG A 528 16.41 -5.41 4.94
CA ARG A 528 15.29 -6.24 4.46
C ARG A 528 15.67 -7.63 3.92
N SER A 529 16.93 -8.03 3.97
CA SER A 529 17.26 -9.44 3.74
C SER A 529 16.97 -10.27 5.00
N VAL A 530 16.75 -11.56 4.79
CA VAL A 530 16.58 -12.52 5.88
C VAL A 530 17.95 -12.84 6.48
N GLU A 531 18.07 -12.68 7.79
CA GLU A 531 19.22 -13.06 8.59
C GLU A 531 18.93 -14.35 9.32
N GLN A 532 19.78 -15.35 9.12
CA GLN A 532 19.63 -16.66 9.75
C GLN A 532 20.98 -17.15 10.26
N HIS A 533 21.12 -17.28 11.58
CA HIS A 533 22.39 -17.62 12.24
C HIS A 533 22.18 -18.61 13.37
N SER A 534 23.05 -19.62 13.45
CA SER A 534 23.08 -20.60 14.55
C SER A 534 24.17 -20.26 15.56
N PHE A 535 23.81 -20.23 16.84
CA PHE A 535 24.73 -19.90 17.93
C PHE A 535 24.85 -21.03 18.93
N ASN A 536 26.07 -21.27 19.42
CA ASN A 536 26.33 -22.08 20.59
C ASN A 536 26.50 -21.16 21.81
N LEU A 537 25.69 -21.39 22.84
CA LEU A 537 25.66 -20.54 24.04
C LEU A 537 26.64 -21.00 25.14
N ASN A 538 27.44 -22.04 24.88
CA ASN A 538 28.34 -22.67 25.86
C ASN A 538 27.63 -23.10 27.15
N ILE A 539 26.35 -23.47 27.04
CA ILE A 539 25.54 -24.04 28.13
C ILE A 539 24.90 -25.35 27.67
N THR A 540 24.65 -26.26 28.60
CA THR A 540 23.87 -27.46 28.31
C THR A 540 22.38 -27.12 28.35
N ILE A 541 21.70 -27.21 27.21
CA ILE A 541 20.26 -26.95 27.13
C ILE A 541 19.51 -28.22 27.50
N GLN A 542 19.03 -28.30 28.74
CA GLN A 542 18.25 -29.43 29.26
C GLN A 542 16.78 -29.37 28.80
N ASN A 543 16.08 -30.50 28.89
CA ASN A 543 14.63 -30.56 28.64
C ASN A 543 13.87 -29.66 29.63
N GLY A 544 12.85 -28.95 29.16
CA GLY A 544 12.10 -27.95 29.93
C GLY A 544 12.78 -26.57 30.02
N THR A 545 13.99 -26.40 29.47
CA THR A 545 14.67 -25.10 29.45
C THR A 545 13.95 -24.14 28.49
N THR A 546 13.66 -22.93 28.98
CA THR A 546 13.17 -21.81 28.17
C THR A 546 14.22 -20.70 28.17
N LEU A 547 14.59 -20.25 26.98
CA LEU A 547 15.56 -19.19 26.77
C LEU A 547 14.87 -18.02 26.06
N PHE A 548 15.23 -16.81 26.46
CA PHE A 548 14.79 -15.57 25.83
C PHE A 548 15.96 -14.89 25.14
N PHE A 549 15.71 -14.31 23.97
CA PHE A 549 16.71 -13.64 23.14
C PHE A 549 16.23 -12.25 22.73
N ALA A 550 17.16 -11.32 22.63
CA ALA A 550 16.93 -9.99 22.09
C ALA A 550 18.16 -9.51 21.31
N VAL A 551 17.93 -8.62 20.35
CA VAL A 551 18.97 -8.07 19.47
C VAL A 551 18.88 -6.54 19.46
N GLN A 552 20.04 -5.90 19.46
CA GLN A 552 20.21 -4.50 19.08
C GLN A 552 21.16 -4.43 17.87
N SER A 553 20.89 -3.51 16.97
CA SER A 553 21.75 -3.25 15.81
C SER A 553 22.48 -1.93 16.00
N GLU A 554 23.68 -1.85 15.48
CA GLU A 554 24.54 -0.68 15.60
C GLU A 554 24.87 -0.12 14.21
N ASP A 555 24.87 1.19 14.05
CA ASP A 555 25.29 1.85 12.82
C ASP A 555 26.79 2.18 12.80
N LYS A 556 27.28 2.82 11.73
CA LYS A 556 28.69 3.22 11.61
C LYS A 556 29.11 4.33 12.57
N GLN A 557 28.16 5.06 13.14
CA GLN A 557 28.38 6.11 14.15
C GLN A 557 28.24 5.56 15.58
N ASN A 558 28.04 4.26 15.74
CA ASN A 558 27.83 3.56 17.01
C ASN A 558 26.50 3.90 17.70
N ALA A 559 25.52 4.45 16.97
CA ALA A 559 24.17 4.58 17.50
C ALA A 559 23.47 3.22 17.43
N LYS A 560 22.76 2.88 18.52
CA LYS A 560 22.09 1.60 18.68
C LYS A 560 20.60 1.72 18.39
N SER A 561 20.04 0.69 17.78
CA SER A 561 18.59 0.52 17.67
C SER A 561 17.95 0.33 19.04
N GLU A 562 16.64 0.49 19.11
CA GLU A 562 15.87 -0.07 20.22
C GLU A 562 16.03 -1.60 20.28
N THR A 563 15.84 -2.17 21.46
CA THR A 563 15.84 -3.62 21.67
C THR A 563 14.71 -4.26 20.87
N SER A 564 15.01 -5.36 20.18
CA SER A 564 14.04 -6.11 19.37
C SER A 564 12.79 -6.57 20.14
N ASN A 565 11.84 -7.22 19.46
CA ASN A 565 10.94 -8.14 20.17
C ASN A 565 11.77 -9.24 20.87
N ILE A 566 11.27 -9.75 22.00
CA ILE A 566 11.95 -10.82 22.74
C ILE A 566 11.49 -12.15 22.14
N ALA A 567 12.43 -12.91 21.55
CA ALA A 567 12.17 -14.24 21.04
C ALA A 567 12.28 -15.27 22.16
N GLN A 568 11.37 -16.23 22.20
CA GLN A 568 11.37 -17.33 23.16
C GLN A 568 11.66 -18.63 22.42
N ALA A 569 12.56 -19.45 22.97
CA ALA A 569 12.77 -20.82 22.53
C ALA A 569 12.72 -21.77 23.73
N SER A 570 11.98 -22.86 23.61
CA SER A 570 11.84 -23.87 24.66
C SER A 570 12.21 -25.25 24.13
N LYS A 571 13.07 -25.99 24.83
CA LYS A 571 13.39 -27.39 24.51
C LYS A 571 12.41 -28.29 25.24
N ILE A 572 11.37 -28.76 24.54
CA ILE A 572 10.38 -29.68 25.07
C ILE A 572 10.44 -30.95 24.24
N LEU A 573 11.03 -32.01 24.81
CA LEU A 573 10.92 -33.34 24.23
C LEU A 573 9.48 -33.83 24.43
N PRO A 574 8.86 -34.50 23.43
CA PRO A 574 7.59 -35.15 23.63
C PRO A 574 7.73 -36.10 24.83
N GLY A 575 6.77 -36.03 25.76
CA GLY A 575 6.75 -36.93 26.91
C GLY A 575 6.86 -38.39 26.44
N PRO A 576 7.32 -39.32 27.31
CA PRO A 576 7.21 -40.74 26.98
C PRO A 576 5.76 -40.99 26.54
N LYS A 577 5.58 -41.59 25.35
CA LYS A 577 4.26 -42.08 24.93
C LYS A 577 3.66 -42.75 26.17
N PRO A 578 2.46 -42.38 26.63
CA PRO A 578 1.86 -43.07 27.76
C PRO A 578 1.96 -44.55 27.43
N SER A 579 2.56 -45.34 28.34
CA SER A 579 2.55 -46.80 28.24
C SER A 579 1.14 -47.15 27.85
N GLY A 580 0.98 -47.76 26.66
CA GLY A 580 -0.32 -47.93 26.05
C GLY A 580 -1.27 -48.41 27.13
N ILE A 581 -2.28 -47.59 27.45
CA ILE A 581 -3.43 -48.10 28.15
C ILE A 581 -3.89 -49.20 27.20
N SER A 582 -3.58 -50.44 27.55
CA SER A 582 -4.17 -51.60 26.91
C SER A 582 -5.65 -51.33 27.02
N ASN A 583 -6.25 -50.92 25.90
CA ASN A 583 -7.67 -50.69 25.80
C ASN A 583 -8.36 -51.91 26.43
N PRO A 584 -9.18 -51.76 27.48
CA PRO A 584 -9.98 -52.88 27.97
C PRO A 584 -10.97 -53.36 26.89
N ASP A 585 -11.13 -52.59 25.82
CA ASP A 585 -11.95 -52.90 24.66
C ASP A 585 -11.49 -54.15 23.89
N MET A 586 -10.23 -54.60 24.02
CA MET A 586 -9.80 -55.86 23.39
C MET A 586 -10.14 -57.11 24.22
N ASN A 587 -10.46 -56.94 25.51
CA ASN A 587 -10.82 -58.05 26.38
C ASN A 587 -12.33 -58.34 26.35
N LEU A 588 -13.16 -57.32 26.08
CA LEU A 588 -14.60 -57.50 25.96
C LEU A 588 -14.98 -58.21 24.65
N THR A 589 -14.37 -57.85 23.52
CA THR A 589 -14.63 -58.52 22.23
C THR A 589 -14.11 -59.96 22.24
N GLY A 590 -12.94 -60.21 22.85
CA GLY A 590 -12.41 -61.57 23.04
C GLY A 590 -13.29 -62.43 23.96
N LEU A 591 -13.80 -61.87 25.07
CA LEU A 591 -14.75 -62.57 25.96
C LEU A 591 -16.09 -62.86 25.28
N VAL A 592 -16.63 -61.91 24.51
CA VAL A 592 -17.90 -62.09 23.77
C VAL A 592 -17.75 -63.15 22.68
N ILE A 593 -16.65 -63.15 21.93
CA ILE A 593 -16.38 -64.18 20.91
C ILE A 593 -16.19 -65.55 21.56
N SER A 594 -15.46 -65.64 22.68
CA SER A 594 -15.28 -66.89 23.43
C SER A 594 -16.61 -67.45 23.94
N LEU A 595 -17.49 -66.59 24.49
CA LEU A 595 -18.82 -66.98 24.96
C LEU A 595 -19.74 -67.45 23.82
N CYS A 596 -19.65 -66.81 22.64
CA CYS A 596 -20.37 -67.22 21.43
C CYS A 596 -19.87 -68.57 20.88
N VAL A 597 -18.58 -68.85 20.93
CA VAL A 597 -18.02 -70.14 20.48
C VAL A 597 -18.41 -71.27 21.43
N VAL A 598 -18.38 -71.04 22.75
CA VAL A 598 -18.80 -72.02 23.75
C VAL A 598 -20.29 -72.33 23.65
N THR A 599 -21.14 -71.32 23.44
CA THR A 599 -22.59 -71.54 23.25
C THR A 599 -22.91 -72.28 21.96
N MET A 600 -22.20 -72.00 20.85
CA MET A 600 -22.30 -72.78 19.61
C MET A 600 -21.86 -74.23 19.78
N LEU A 601 -20.78 -74.50 20.53
CA LEU A 601 -20.32 -75.85 20.83
C LEU A 601 -21.33 -76.63 21.70
N ILE A 602 -21.94 -75.98 22.68
CA ILE A 602 -23.01 -76.58 23.50
C ILE A 602 -24.26 -76.88 22.64
N TYR A 603 -24.59 -76.00 21.70
CA TYR A 603 -25.69 -76.22 20.75
C TYR A 603 -25.40 -77.38 19.78
N LEU A 604 -24.15 -77.50 19.34
CA LEU A 604 -23.72 -78.61 18.47
C LEU A 604 -23.74 -79.96 19.23
N MET A 605 -23.26 -79.97 20.47
CA MET A 605 -23.27 -81.16 21.33
C MET A 605 -24.70 -81.58 21.70
N SER A 606 -25.59 -80.63 22.00
CA SER A 606 -27.01 -80.94 22.23
C SER A 606 -27.72 -81.41 20.95
N ALA A 607 -27.40 -80.86 19.78
CA ALA A 607 -27.90 -81.37 18.50
C ALA A 607 -27.39 -82.79 18.18
N LEU A 608 -26.17 -83.14 18.59
CA LEU A 608 -25.60 -84.50 18.48
C LEU A 608 -26.23 -85.48 19.47
N ILE A 609 -26.62 -85.02 20.66
CA ILE A 609 -27.23 -85.85 21.72
C ILE A 609 -28.73 -86.08 21.48
N VAL A 610 -29.44 -85.11 20.91
CA VAL A 610 -30.91 -85.18 20.73
C VAL A 610 -31.34 -85.92 19.46
N ASN A 611 -30.44 -86.22 18.51
CA ASN A 611 -30.81 -86.98 17.32
C ASN A 611 -29.69 -87.94 16.81
N PRO A 612 -29.66 -89.22 17.26
CA PRO A 612 -28.51 -90.12 17.11
C PRO A 612 -28.28 -90.71 15.70
N ASN A 613 -29.11 -90.38 14.70
CA ASN A 613 -29.14 -91.03 13.37
C ASN A 613 -28.89 -90.08 12.18
N ASN A 614 -28.39 -88.87 12.43
CA ASN A 614 -28.12 -87.92 11.36
C ASN A 614 -26.73 -88.18 10.74
N LYS A 615 -26.68 -88.58 9.46
CA LYS A 615 -25.45 -88.49 8.64
C LYS A 615 -25.14 -87.01 8.40
N ILE A 616 -24.57 -86.35 9.39
CA ILE A 616 -23.91 -85.07 9.18
C ILE A 616 -22.77 -85.36 8.20
N SER A 617 -22.89 -84.84 6.98
CA SER A 617 -21.91 -85.06 5.93
C SER A 617 -20.52 -84.67 6.46
N SER A 618 -19.54 -85.56 6.27
CA SER A 618 -18.11 -85.26 6.54
C SER A 618 -17.68 -83.92 5.91
N GLN A 619 -18.36 -83.49 4.85
CA GLN A 619 -18.17 -82.19 4.22
C GLN A 619 -18.55 -81.02 5.14
N LEU A 620 -19.69 -81.11 5.86
CA LEU A 620 -20.16 -80.05 6.75
C LEU A 620 -19.22 -79.88 7.96
N ILE A 621 -18.72 -80.99 8.51
CA ILE A 621 -17.74 -80.98 9.61
C ILE A 621 -16.42 -80.36 9.13
N LYS A 622 -15.94 -80.71 7.93
CA LYS A 622 -14.73 -80.11 7.34
C LYS A 622 -14.91 -78.62 7.07
N THR A 623 -16.07 -78.18 6.57
CA THR A 623 -16.35 -76.75 6.33
C THR A 623 -16.38 -75.97 7.64
N ILE A 624 -16.97 -76.53 8.72
CA ILE A 624 -17.01 -75.88 10.03
C ILE A 624 -15.61 -75.78 10.66
N ILE A 625 -14.81 -76.85 10.59
CA ILE A 625 -13.42 -76.83 11.07
C ILE A 625 -12.59 -75.80 10.29
N SER A 626 -12.79 -75.70 8.97
CA SER A 626 -12.10 -74.72 8.15
C SER A 626 -12.52 -73.28 8.51
N LEU A 627 -13.79 -73.05 8.82
CA LEU A 627 -14.28 -71.73 9.27
C LEU A 627 -13.69 -71.35 10.63
N ILE A 628 -13.60 -72.30 11.56
CA ILE A 628 -12.97 -72.10 12.87
C ILE A 628 -11.48 -71.77 12.73
N PHE A 629 -10.78 -72.43 11.80
CA PHE A 629 -9.37 -72.14 11.52
C PHE A 629 -9.15 -70.75 10.89
N ILE A 630 -10.07 -70.31 10.02
CA ILE A 630 -10.05 -68.96 9.43
C ILE A 630 -10.32 -67.89 10.50
N LEU A 631 -11.28 -68.13 11.39
CA LEU A 631 -11.56 -67.25 12.53
C LEU A 631 -10.40 -67.18 13.53
N PHE A 632 -9.71 -68.30 13.77
CA PHE A 632 -8.54 -68.33 14.64
C PHE A 632 -7.35 -67.57 14.06
N ASN A 633 -7.12 -67.66 12.75
CA ASN A 633 -6.08 -66.87 12.05
C ASN A 633 -6.40 -65.37 11.94
N PHE A 634 -7.66 -64.96 12.09
CA PHE A 634 -8.05 -63.54 12.13
C PHE A 634 -7.88 -62.92 13.53
N LEU A 635 -7.64 -63.75 14.56
CA LEU A 635 -7.52 -63.35 15.96
C LEU A 635 -6.08 -63.31 16.51
N ILE A 636 -5.11 -63.84 15.75
CA ILE A 636 -3.66 -63.72 15.99
C ILE A 636 -3.13 -62.59 15.11
#